data_AF-A0A7C9E686-F1
#
_entry.id   AF-A0A7C9E686-F1
#
_cell.length_a   1.000
_cell.length_b   1.000
_cell.length_c   1.000
_cell.angle_alpha   90.00
_cell.angle_beta   90.00
_cell.angle_gamma   90.00
#
_symmetry.space_group_name_H-M   'P 1'
#
loop_
_entity.id
_entity.type
_entity.pdbx_description
1 polymer ?
#
loop_
_entity_poly.entity_id
_entity_poly.type
_entity_poly.pdbx_seq_one_letter_code
_entity_poly.pdbx_strand_id
1 'polypeptide(L)'
;LQRCISIPKSEPKVVRIESSIIGRNIGAGSGGYSRLVCLRVHPTFALLHPMESFVSFISVGGSKHDVRPDSGDQSYEDDDRPNGEWMLVDKCLGVSLVNRFNIKEVHKCMICWGTGAVNLELWSEQRPVSKQSPLRISHDYEVRVN
;
A
#
# COMPACT_ATOMS: atom_id res chain seq x y z
N LEU A 1 11.13 -9.36 9.70
CA LEU A 1 10.35 -8.16 9.35
C LEU A 1 10.81 -7.03 10.26
N GLN A 2 11.02 -5.83 9.71
CA GLN A 2 11.22 -4.61 10.49
C GLN A 2 10.22 -3.57 10.01
N ARG A 3 9.65 -2.80 10.94
CA ARG A 3 8.74 -1.70 10.65
C ARG A 3 9.08 -0.50 11.51
N CYS A 4 9.15 0.67 10.87
CA CYS A 4 9.20 1.96 11.54
C CYS A 4 7.90 2.70 11.25
N ILE A 5 7.29 3.29 12.28
CA ILE A 5 6.14 4.18 12.14
C ILE A 5 6.53 5.50 12.80
N SER A 6 6.33 6.60 12.11
CA SER A 6 6.75 7.92 12.57
C SER A 6 5.83 9.02 12.09
N ILE A 7 5.86 10.15 12.80
CA ILE A 7 5.25 11.40 12.35
C ILE A 7 6.41 12.34 12.00
N PRO A 8 6.63 12.67 10.71
CA PRO A 8 7.72 13.55 10.31
C PRO A 8 7.57 14.94 10.94
N LYS A 9 8.64 15.49 11.50
CA LYS A 9 8.63 16.86 12.08
C LYS A 9 8.23 17.93 11.06
N SER A 10 8.57 17.73 9.79
CA SER A 10 8.22 18.64 8.69
C SER A 10 6.74 18.59 8.32
N GLU A 11 6.05 17.49 8.59
CA GLU A 11 4.69 17.22 8.13
C GLU A 11 3.89 16.49 9.22
N PRO A 12 3.48 17.19 10.29
CA PRO A 12 2.88 16.56 11.47
C PRO A 12 1.48 15.95 11.23
N LYS A 13 0.88 16.21 10.06
CA LYS A 13 -0.41 15.63 9.64
C LYS A 13 -0.25 14.28 8.95
N VAL A 14 0.99 13.84 8.72
CA VAL A 14 1.31 12.62 7.99
C VAL A 14 1.82 11.55 8.93
N VAL A 15 1.32 10.33 8.76
CA VAL A 15 1.88 9.12 9.37
C VAL A 15 2.71 8.38 8.33
N ARG A 16 4.01 8.27 8.56
CA ARG A 16 4.95 7.53 7.70
C ARG A 16 5.18 6.14 8.23
N ILE A 17 5.12 5.14 7.34
CA ILE A 17 5.38 3.75 7.63
C ILE A 17 6.41 3.20 6.65
N GLU A 18 7.51 2.68 7.20
CA GLU A 18 8.56 2.02 6.43
C GLU A 18 8.64 0.56 6.88
N SER A 19 8.29 -0.36 5.98
CA SER A 19 8.34 -1.80 6.24
C SER A 19 9.46 -2.45 5.44
N SER A 20 10.14 -3.45 6.01
CA SER A 20 11.19 -4.20 5.31
C SER A 20 11.31 -5.67 5.71
N ILE A 21 11.64 -6.51 4.73
CA ILE A 21 12.09 -7.90 4.96
C ILE A 21 13.59 -7.94 4.70
N ILE A 22 14.36 -8.35 5.71
CA ILE A 22 15.83 -8.38 5.70
C ILE A 22 16.28 -9.79 6.06
N GLY A 23 17.14 -10.38 5.23
CA GLY A 23 17.72 -11.69 5.50
C GLY A 23 18.91 -11.60 6.48
N ARG A 24 18.66 -11.76 7.79
CA ARG A 24 19.69 -11.63 8.84
C ARG A 24 20.35 -12.96 9.26
N ASN A 25 19.57 -14.02 9.37
CA ASN A 25 20.02 -15.34 9.86
C ASN A 25 19.71 -16.41 8.81
N ILE A 26 20.40 -16.33 7.68
CA ILE A 26 20.17 -17.24 6.55
C ILE A 26 21.02 -18.50 6.76
N GLY A 27 20.40 -19.68 6.61
CA GLY A 27 21.06 -20.96 6.86
C GLY A 27 22.28 -21.21 5.97
N ALA A 28 23.21 -22.04 6.47
CA ALA A 28 24.38 -22.48 5.70
C ALA A 28 23.95 -23.16 4.39
N GLY A 29 24.72 -22.94 3.31
CA GLY A 29 24.43 -23.50 1.98
C GLY A 29 23.43 -22.72 1.12
N SER A 30 22.86 -21.63 1.62
CA SER A 30 21.89 -20.78 0.90
C SER A 30 22.48 -19.74 -0.05
N GLY A 31 23.82 -19.62 -0.09
CA GLY A 31 24.50 -18.52 -0.79
C GLY A 31 24.25 -17.14 -0.18
N GLY A 32 23.70 -17.05 1.04
CA GLY A 32 23.41 -15.78 1.70
C GLY A 32 22.09 -15.12 1.29
N TYR A 33 21.16 -15.89 0.71
CA TYR A 33 19.83 -15.44 0.32
C TYR A 33 18.72 -16.28 0.96
N SER A 34 17.58 -15.64 1.25
CA SER A 34 16.37 -16.35 1.65
C SER A 34 15.78 -17.17 0.49
N ARG A 35 14.71 -17.91 0.75
CA ARG A 35 13.79 -18.35 -0.30
C ARG A 35 13.02 -17.14 -0.87
N LEU A 36 12.25 -17.36 -1.94
CA LEU A 36 11.34 -16.34 -2.48
C LEU A 36 10.38 -15.84 -1.39
N VAL A 37 10.31 -14.52 -1.23
CA VAL A 37 9.41 -13.84 -0.31
C VAL A 37 8.79 -12.62 -1.00
N CYS A 38 7.66 -12.14 -0.48
CA CYS A 38 7.01 -10.91 -0.90
C CYS A 38 6.65 -10.12 0.37
N LEU A 39 6.98 -8.82 0.38
CA LEU A 39 6.55 -7.91 1.44
C LEU A 39 5.17 -7.38 1.08
N ARG A 40 4.20 -7.66 1.95
CA ARG A 40 2.81 -7.19 1.80
C ARG A 40 2.48 -6.23 2.93
N VAL A 41 1.99 -5.05 2.58
CA VAL A 41 1.32 -4.12 3.49
C VAL A 41 -0.17 -4.30 3.28
N HIS A 42 -0.88 -4.65 4.34
CA HIS A 42 -2.29 -5.05 4.28
C HIS A 42 -3.12 -4.26 5.33
N PRO A 43 -3.24 -2.93 5.18
CA PRO A 43 -4.05 -2.11 6.07
C PRO A 43 -5.52 -2.44 5.84
N THR A 44 -6.34 -2.32 6.89
CA THR A 44 -7.80 -2.46 6.81
C THR A 44 -8.42 -1.16 7.30
N PHE A 45 -9.35 -0.61 6.53
CA PHE A 45 -10.08 0.61 6.88
C PHE A 45 -11.54 0.27 7.08
N ALA A 46 -12.07 0.57 8.27
CA ALA A 46 -13.50 0.48 8.52
C ALA A 46 -14.22 1.62 7.79
N LEU A 47 -15.35 1.31 7.17
CA LEU A 47 -16.16 2.24 6.39
C LEU A 47 -17.42 2.57 7.17
N LEU A 48 -17.66 3.86 7.40
CA LEU A 48 -18.91 4.31 8.02
C LEU A 48 -20.06 4.30 7.00
N HIS A 49 -19.78 4.75 5.77
CA HIS A 49 -20.76 4.79 4.67
C HIS A 49 -20.23 4.01 3.45
N PRO A 50 -20.25 2.66 3.46
CA PRO A 50 -19.66 1.86 2.38
C PRO A 50 -20.17 2.25 0.98
N MET A 51 -21.47 2.47 0.82
CA MET A 51 -22.08 2.82 -0.48
C MET A 51 -21.72 4.23 -0.97
N GLU A 52 -21.29 5.11 -0.07
CA GLU A 52 -20.85 6.47 -0.37
C GLU A 52 -19.32 6.60 -0.32
N SER A 53 -18.62 5.46 -0.25
CA SER A 53 -17.18 5.37 -0.25
C SER A 53 -16.64 4.78 -1.56
N PHE A 54 -15.49 5.24 -1.98
CA PHE A 54 -14.79 4.71 -3.16
C PHE A 54 -13.29 4.97 -3.06
N VAL A 55 -12.50 4.20 -3.79
CA VAL A 55 -11.06 4.41 -3.92
C VAL A 55 -10.81 5.13 -5.24
N SER A 56 -10.08 6.24 -5.21
CA SER A 56 -9.73 7.00 -6.41
C SER A 56 -8.22 7.10 -6.61
N PHE A 57 -7.77 6.95 -7.85
CA PHE A 57 -6.38 7.15 -8.23
C PHE A 57 -6.22 7.44 -9.73
N ILE A 58 -5.01 7.87 -10.09
CA ILE A 58 -4.54 7.93 -11.48
C ILE A 58 -3.47 6.84 -11.63
N SER A 59 -3.61 6.00 -12.64
CA SER A 59 -2.66 4.94 -12.93
C SER A 59 -1.33 5.50 -13.44
N VAL A 60 -0.29 4.70 -13.46
CA VAL A 60 1.00 5.06 -14.08
C VAL A 60 0.80 5.39 -15.57
N GLY A 61 -0.07 4.66 -16.25
CA GLY A 61 -0.48 4.93 -17.64
C GLY A 61 -1.36 6.17 -17.83
N GLY A 62 -1.75 6.86 -16.75
CA GLY A 62 -2.51 8.11 -16.78
C GLY A 62 -4.05 7.95 -16.80
N SER A 63 -4.57 6.72 -16.74
CA SER A 63 -6.00 6.47 -16.64
C SER A 63 -6.52 6.80 -15.24
N LYS A 64 -7.68 7.45 -15.16
CA LYS A 64 -8.35 7.74 -13.88
C LYS A 64 -9.25 6.57 -13.49
N HIS A 65 -9.21 6.18 -12.22
CA HIS A 65 -10.03 5.11 -11.65
C HIS A 65 -10.78 5.61 -10.43
N ASP A 66 -12.07 5.27 -10.36
CA ASP A 66 -12.92 5.43 -9.17
C ASP A 66 -13.57 4.05 -8.90
N VAL A 67 -13.02 3.30 -7.96
CA VAL A 67 -13.38 1.91 -7.65
C VAL A 67 -14.35 1.89 -6.47
N ARG A 68 -15.51 1.27 -6.65
CA ARG A 68 -16.57 1.18 -5.64
C ARG A 68 -16.66 -0.23 -5.04
N PRO A 69 -17.33 -0.40 -3.89
CA PRO A 69 -17.48 -1.73 -3.26
C PRO A 69 -18.13 -2.79 -4.14
N ASP A 70 -19.03 -2.39 -5.04
CA ASP A 70 -19.73 -3.27 -5.99
C ASP A 70 -18.81 -3.86 -7.08
N SER A 71 -17.61 -3.31 -7.23
CA SER A 71 -16.61 -3.82 -8.18
C SER A 71 -15.97 -5.13 -7.72
N GLY A 72 -16.11 -5.51 -6.44
CA GLY A 72 -15.41 -6.64 -5.86
C GLY A 72 -13.89 -6.41 -5.81
N ASP A 73 -13.13 -7.46 -5.47
CA ASP A 73 -11.68 -7.35 -5.31
C ASP A 73 -10.99 -7.00 -6.63
N GLN A 74 -10.14 -5.97 -6.60
CA GLN A 74 -9.38 -5.49 -7.75
C GLN A 74 -7.89 -5.67 -7.55
N SER A 75 -7.18 -6.00 -8.63
CA SER A 75 -5.72 -6.18 -8.66
C SER A 75 -5.14 -5.31 -9.76
N TYR A 76 -4.12 -4.51 -9.44
CA TYR A 76 -3.44 -3.63 -10.37
C TYR A 76 -1.94 -3.92 -10.38
N GLU A 77 -1.39 -4.11 -11.57
CA GLU A 77 0.02 -4.42 -11.84
C GLU A 77 0.53 -3.51 -12.97
N ASP A 78 1.85 -3.46 -13.17
CA ASP A 78 2.50 -2.67 -14.25
C ASP A 78 2.00 -1.22 -14.36
N ASP A 79 1.49 -0.80 -15.51
CA ASP A 79 1.08 0.58 -15.76
C ASP A 79 -0.33 0.90 -15.22
N ASP A 80 -1.08 -0.11 -14.79
CA ASP A 80 -2.44 0.06 -14.24
C ASP A 80 -2.43 0.41 -12.74
N ARG A 81 -1.29 0.25 -12.05
CA ARG A 81 -1.15 0.60 -10.63
C ARG A 81 -1.35 2.08 -10.38
N PRO A 82 -1.77 2.48 -9.16
CA PRO A 82 -1.73 3.87 -8.76
C PRO A 82 -0.32 4.45 -8.88
N ASN A 83 -0.23 5.67 -9.42
CA ASN A 83 1.05 6.35 -9.67
C ASN A 83 1.64 6.95 -8.37
N GLY A 84 1.96 6.08 -7.42
CA GLY A 84 2.48 6.46 -6.10
C GLY A 84 1.45 7.09 -5.16
N GLU A 85 0.18 7.14 -5.54
CA GLU A 85 -0.90 7.70 -4.73
C GLU A 85 -2.26 7.09 -5.07
N TRP A 86 -3.03 6.78 -4.04
CA TRP A 86 -4.47 6.53 -4.10
C TRP A 86 -5.14 7.09 -2.85
N MET A 87 -6.45 7.29 -2.91
CA MET A 87 -7.22 7.79 -1.78
C MET A 87 -8.49 6.99 -1.56
N LEU A 88 -8.81 6.72 -0.30
CA LEU A 88 -10.13 6.26 0.12
C LEU A 88 -10.97 7.49 0.46
N VAL A 89 -12.03 7.71 -0.31
CA VAL A 89 -12.94 8.86 -0.16
C VAL A 89 -14.22 8.40 0.53
N ASP A 90 -14.65 9.10 1.58
CA ASP A 90 -16.01 8.99 2.15
C ASP A 90 -16.75 10.30 1.88
N LYS A 91 -17.75 10.26 1.00
CA LYS A 91 -18.48 11.46 0.57
C LYS A 91 -19.35 12.04 1.67
N CYS A 92 -19.94 11.19 2.52
CA CYS A 92 -20.83 11.64 3.60
C CYS A 92 -20.06 12.37 4.69
N LEU A 93 -18.84 11.91 5.01
CA LEU A 93 -17.96 12.59 5.94
C LEU A 93 -17.24 13.79 5.33
N GLY A 94 -17.19 13.89 4.00
CA GLY A 94 -16.43 14.93 3.31
C GLY A 94 -14.92 14.80 3.57
N VAL A 95 -14.41 13.56 3.68
CA VAL A 95 -12.98 13.32 3.94
C VAL A 95 -12.39 12.31 2.96
N SER A 96 -11.08 12.39 2.79
CA SER A 96 -10.28 11.42 2.05
C SER A 96 -9.07 10.99 2.88
N LEU A 97 -8.84 9.69 2.97
CA LEU A 97 -7.58 9.14 3.44
C LEU A 97 -6.67 8.93 2.24
N VAL A 98 -5.66 9.79 2.10
CA VAL A 98 -4.66 9.70 1.03
C VAL A 98 -3.54 8.77 1.49
N ASN A 99 -3.21 7.79 0.65
CA ASN A 99 -2.02 6.97 0.83
C ASN A 99 -1.03 7.22 -0.31
N ARG A 100 0.17 7.70 0.04
CA ARG A 100 1.28 7.98 -0.88
C ARG A 100 2.36 6.93 -0.67
N PHE A 101 2.97 6.43 -1.74
CA PHE A 101 3.98 5.38 -1.64
C PHE A 101 5.05 5.48 -2.73
N ASN A 102 6.21 4.89 -2.49
CA ASN A 102 7.26 4.81 -3.50
C ASN A 102 6.91 3.77 -4.56
N ILE A 103 6.59 4.23 -5.77
CA ILE A 103 6.24 3.38 -6.92
C ILE A 103 7.31 2.32 -7.26
N LYS A 104 8.59 2.60 -6.98
CA LYS A 104 9.69 1.66 -7.25
C LYS A 104 9.71 0.47 -6.28
N GLU A 105 9.03 0.59 -5.16
CA GLU A 105 8.99 -0.42 -4.08
C GLU A 105 7.74 -1.30 -4.16
N VAL A 106 6.70 -0.84 -4.86
CA VAL A 106 5.42 -1.52 -4.98
C VAL A 106 5.32 -2.12 -6.37
N HIS A 107 5.18 -3.44 -6.46
CA HIS A 107 5.02 -4.20 -7.70
C HIS A 107 3.54 -4.47 -8.03
N LYS A 108 2.68 -4.56 -7.02
CA LYS A 108 1.25 -4.84 -7.16
C LYS A 108 0.44 -4.06 -6.11
N CYS A 109 -0.73 -3.57 -6.50
CA CYS A 109 -1.72 -2.98 -5.59
C CYS A 109 -3.01 -3.79 -5.60
N MET A 110 -3.65 -3.96 -4.44
CA MET A 110 -4.97 -4.60 -4.37
C MET A 110 -5.96 -3.75 -3.60
N ILE A 111 -7.20 -3.76 -4.07
CA ILE A 111 -8.36 -3.20 -3.36
C ILE A 111 -9.27 -4.37 -3.05
N CYS A 112 -9.38 -4.76 -1.78
CA CYS A 112 -10.25 -5.86 -1.37
C CYS A 112 -11.41 -5.31 -0.55
N TRP A 113 -12.63 -5.46 -1.05
CA TRP A 113 -13.83 -4.91 -0.42
C TRP A 113 -14.50 -5.95 0.48
N GLY A 114 -14.67 -5.61 1.75
CA GLY A 114 -15.50 -6.35 2.70
C GLY A 114 -16.87 -5.68 2.92
N THR A 115 -17.73 -6.31 3.72
CA THR A 115 -19.10 -5.83 3.98
C THR A 115 -19.17 -4.43 4.63
N GLY A 116 -18.10 -3.98 5.29
CA GLY A 116 -18.02 -2.66 5.91
C GLY A 116 -16.58 -2.17 6.08
N ALA A 117 -15.68 -2.69 5.25
CA ALA A 117 -14.26 -2.37 5.32
C ALA A 117 -13.63 -2.49 3.94
N VAL A 118 -12.46 -1.88 3.77
CA VAL A 118 -11.63 -2.04 2.57
C VAL A 118 -10.18 -2.25 2.96
N ASN A 119 -9.52 -3.16 2.25
CA ASN A 119 -8.08 -3.34 2.29
C ASN A 119 -7.45 -2.66 1.08
N LEU A 120 -6.46 -1.81 1.34
CA LEU A 120 -5.66 -1.14 0.31
C LEU A 120 -4.23 -1.66 0.39
N GLU A 121 -3.97 -2.74 -0.34
CA GLU A 121 -2.74 -3.50 -0.17
C GLU A 121 -1.63 -3.03 -1.11
N LEU A 122 -0.41 -2.95 -0.57
CA LEU A 122 0.81 -2.70 -1.34
C LEU A 122 1.71 -3.93 -1.26
N TRP A 123 2.09 -4.46 -2.41
CA TRP A 123 2.89 -5.67 -2.53
C TRP A 123 4.19 -5.35 -3.23
N SER A 124 5.32 -5.79 -2.66
CA SER A 124 6.60 -5.74 -3.34
C SER A 124 6.67 -6.81 -4.43
N GLU A 125 7.72 -6.76 -5.24
CA GLU A 125 8.12 -7.91 -6.06
C GLU A 125 8.32 -9.17 -5.19
N GLN A 126 8.25 -10.33 -5.85
CA GLN A 126 8.57 -11.61 -5.23
C GLN A 126 10.01 -12.01 -5.59
N ARG A 127 10.90 -12.03 -4.59
CA ARG A 127 12.30 -12.45 -4.79
C ARG A 127 12.97 -12.89 -3.49
N PRO A 128 14.17 -13.50 -3.56
CA PRO A 128 15.00 -13.72 -2.39
C PRO A 128 15.48 -12.39 -1.78
N VAL A 129 15.73 -12.38 -0.48
CA VAL A 129 16.33 -11.25 0.23
C VAL A 129 17.62 -11.65 0.94
N SER A 130 18.54 -10.71 1.06
CA SER A 130 19.73 -10.81 1.91
C SER A 130 19.79 -9.63 2.88
N LYS A 131 20.91 -9.48 3.60
CA LYS A 131 21.17 -8.27 4.40
C LYS A 131 21.39 -7.04 3.50
N GLN A 132 21.95 -7.25 2.31
CA GLN A 132 22.30 -6.20 1.34
C GLN A 132 21.16 -5.90 0.36
N SER A 133 20.26 -6.86 0.11
CA SER A 133 19.11 -6.70 -0.79
C SER A 133 17.76 -6.92 -0.07
N PRO A 134 17.39 -6.06 0.89
CA PRO A 134 16.09 -6.17 1.55
C PRO A 134 14.95 -5.85 0.57
N LEU A 135 13.74 -6.35 0.85
CA LEU A 135 12.52 -5.78 0.31
C LEU A 135 12.07 -4.62 1.21
N ARG A 136 11.57 -3.54 0.61
CA ARG A 136 11.08 -2.35 1.33
C ARG A 136 9.77 -1.88 0.73
N ILE A 137 8.90 -1.35 1.57
CA ILE A 137 7.74 -0.55 1.16
C ILE A 137 7.64 0.62 2.14
N SER A 138 7.75 1.82 1.59
CA SER A 138 7.65 3.10 2.27
C SER A 138 6.39 3.80 1.79
N HIS A 139 5.52 4.16 2.74
CA HIS A 139 4.27 4.82 2.44
C HIS A 139 3.82 5.74 3.58
N ASP A 140 3.00 6.71 3.22
CA ASP A 140 2.49 7.76 4.06
C ASP A 140 0.95 7.74 4.04
N TYR A 141 0.34 8.16 5.14
CA TYR A 141 -1.09 8.41 5.25
C TYR A 141 -1.35 9.84 5.70
N GLU A 142 -2.32 10.49 5.05
CA GLU A 142 -2.80 11.83 5.38
C GLU A 142 -4.33 11.85 5.28
N VAL A 143 -5.01 12.39 6.30
CA VAL A 143 -6.45 12.66 6.22
C VAL A 143 -6.67 14.08 5.69
N ARG A 144 -7.45 14.22 4.63
CA ARG A 144 -7.84 15.50 4.02
C ARG A 144 -9.34 15.72 4.13
N VAL A 145 -9.73 16.97 4.35
CA VAL A 145 -11.12 17.42 4.24
C VAL A 145 -11.36 17.86 2.80
N ASN A 146 -12.46 17.39 2.21
CA ASN A 146 -12.85 17.63 0.82
C ASN A 146 -13.77 18.85 0.68
#